data_AF-A0A101ELF5-F1
#
_entry.id   AF-A0A101ELF5-F1
#
_cell.length_a   1.000
_cell.length_b   1.000
_cell.length_c   1.000
_cell.angle_alpha   90.00
_cell.angle_beta   90.00
_cell.angle_gamma   90.00
#
_symmetry.space_group_name_H-M   'P 1'
#
loop_
_entity.id
_entity.type
_entity.pdbx_description
1 polymer ?
#
loop_
_entity_poly.entity_id
_entity_poly.type
_entity_poly.pdbx_seq_one_letter_code
_entity_poly.pdbx_strand_id
1 'polypeptide(L)' 'MGSRMSEIIEVIYEKGVLKPLKKLPFKDGEKLIVEIRKRDKKSSWMSLREA' A
#
# COMPACT_ATOMS: atom_id res chain seq x y z
N MET A 1 11.68 1.77 -21.84
CA MET A 1 10.94 2.58 -20.85
C MET A 1 10.66 1.70 -19.64
N GLY A 2 11.37 1.91 -18.53
CA GLY A 2 11.19 1.10 -17.32
C GLY A 2 9.95 1.55 -16.56
N SER A 3 8.90 0.72 -16.57
CA SER A 3 7.76 0.87 -15.67
C SER A 3 8.28 0.81 -14.24
N ARG A 4 8.28 1.94 -13.52
CA ARG A 4 8.50 1.96 -12.08
C ARG A 4 7.35 1.20 -11.43
N MET A 5 7.61 -0.05 -11.05
CA MET A 5 6.64 -0.92 -10.40
C MET A 5 6.43 -0.40 -8.97
N SER A 6 5.45 0.48 -8.81
CA SER A 6 5.01 0.94 -7.50
C SER A 6 4.09 -0.13 -6.92
N GLU A 7 4.59 -0.92 -5.98
CA GLU A 7 3.77 -1.91 -5.27
C GLU A 7 3.07 -1.24 -4.07
N ILE A 8 1.76 -1.43 -3.96
CA ILE A 8 0.99 -0.97 -2.79
C ILE A 8 1.13 -2.04 -1.72
N ILE A 9 1.83 -1.70 -0.65
CA ILE A 9 2.04 -2.57 0.51
C ILE A 9 0.97 -2.28 1.55
N GLU A 10 0.29 -3.32 2.03
CA GLU A 10 -0.61 -3.19 3.17
C GLU A 10 0.19 -3.19 4.49
N VAL A 11 -0.10 -2.19 5.32
CA VAL A 11 0.57 -1.93 6.59
C VAL A 11 -0.46 -1.72 7.70
N ILE A 12 -0.11 -2.09 8.92
CA ILE A 12 -0.85 -1.76 10.14
C ILE A 12 -0.15 -0.60 10.83
N TYR A 13 -0.91 0.43 11.17
CA TYR A 13 -0.43 1.51 12.02
C TYR A 13 -0.72 1.17 13.49
N GLU A 14 0.33 0.96 14.28
CA GLU A 14 0.22 0.61 15.69
C GLU A 14 1.22 1.42 16.52
N LYS A 15 0.74 2.13 17.55
CA LYS A 15 1.57 2.92 18.50
C LYS A 15 2.53 3.91 17.82
N GLY A 16 2.14 4.52 16.71
CA GLY A 16 2.99 5.46 15.98
C GLY A 16 3.91 4.83 14.92
N VAL A 17 3.85 3.51 14.75
CA VAL A 17 4.74 2.76 13.84
C VAL A 17 3.93 2.10 12.73
N LEU A 18 4.37 2.28 11.47
CA LEU A 18 3.85 1.56 10.31
C LEU A 18 4.54 0.19 10.22
N LYS A 19 3.77 -0.88 10.47
CA LYS A 19 4.24 -2.27 10.42
C LYS A 19 3.72 -2.94 9.15
N PRO A 20 4.58 -3.35 8.21
CA PRO A 20 4.12 -4.02 7.01
C PRO A 20 3.59 -5.42 7.34
N LEU A 21 2.52 -5.83 6.66
CA LEU A 21 1.95 -7.17 6.82
C LEU A 21 2.81 -8.26 6.18
N LYS A 22 3.69 -7.88 5.25
CA LYS A 22 4.62 -8.77 4.55
C LYS A 22 6.04 -8.27 4.72
N LYS A 23 7.00 -9.19 4.66
CA LYS A 23 8.42 -8.84 4.66
C LYS A 23 8.75 -8.10 3.37
N LEU A 24 9.40 -6.96 3.54
CA LEU A 24 9.81 -6.12 2.42
C LEU A 24 11.27 -6.40 2.07
N PRO A 25 11.62 -6.45 0.76
CA PRO A 25 12.98 -6.71 0.32
C PRO A 25 13.86 -5.44 0.36
N PHE A 26 13.64 -4.55 1.33
CA PHE A 26 14.39 -3.30 1.49
C PHE A 26 15.59 -3.48 2.40
N LYS A 27 16.62 -2.67 2.19
CA LYS A 27 17.84 -2.70 3.01
C LYS A 27 17.65 -1.90 4.29
N ASP A 28 18.39 -2.28 5.33
CA ASP A 28 18.45 -1.48 6.55
C ASP A 28 19.04 -0.09 6.26
N GLY A 29 18.42 0.96 6.80
CA GLY A 29 18.79 2.35 6.52
C GLY A 29 18.32 2.92 5.17
N GLU A 30 17.57 2.16 4.37
CA GLU A 30 17.04 2.62 3.08
C GLU A 30 15.89 3.64 3.27
N LYS A 31 15.98 4.79 2.60
CA LYS A 31 14.92 5.81 2.63
C LYS A 31 13.83 5.47 1.62
N LEU A 32 12.64 5.16 2.12
CA LEU A 32 11.46 4.87 1.30
C LEU A 32 10.52 6.08 1.25
N ILE A 33 9.81 6.22 0.13
CA ILE A 33 8.72 7.19 -0.01
C ILE A 33 7.42 6.46 0.33
N VAL A 34 6.68 6.96 1.33
CA VAL A 34 5.40 6.37 1.75
C VAL A 34 4.26 7.28 1.32
N GLU A 35 3.29 6.72 0.59
CA GLU A 35 2.04 7.41 0.27
C GLU A 35 0.92 6.86 1.15
N ILE A 36 0.34 7.71 2.01
CA ILE A 36 -0.74 7.32 2.91
C ILE A 36 -2.07 7.69 2.25
N ARG A 37 -2.83 6.68 1.83
CA ARG A 37 -4.22 6.85 1.36
C ARG A 37 -5.18 6.31 2.41
N LYS A 38 -6.13 7.13 2.87
CA LYS A 38 -7.25 6.62 3.66
C LYS A 38 -8.13 5.80 2.72
N ARG A 39 -8.36 4.53 3.04
CA ARG A 39 -9.35 3.70 2.34
C ARG A 39 -10.73 4.21 2.77
N ASP A 40 -11.24 5.23 2.08
CA ASP A 40 -12.65 5.62 2.21
C ASP A 40 -13.50 4.39 1.88
N LYS A 41 -14.33 3.97 2.83
CA LYS A 41 -15.10 2.70 2.80
C LYS A 41 -16.25 2.72 1.77
N LYS A 42 -16.15 3.55 0.73
CA LYS A 42 -17.14 3.74 -0.34
C LYS A 42 -16.47 3.82 -1.72
N SER A 43 -15.93 2.72 -2.21
CA SER A 43 -15.80 2.47 -3.66
C SER A 43 -15.22 1.08 -3.90
N SER A 44 -16.03 0.05 -3.62
CA SER A 44 -15.88 -1.24 -4.29
C SER A 44 -17.20 -1.98 -4.22
N TRP A 45 -18.22 -1.42 -4.89
CA TRP A 45 -19.44 -2.15 -5.21
C TRP A 45 -20.17 -1.56 -6.44
N MET A 46 -19.45 -1.22 -7.51
CA MET A 46 -20.05 -0.80 -8.79
C MET A 46 -19.09 -1.12 -9.94
N SER A 47 -18.92 -2.40 -10.28
CA SER A 47 -18.35 -2.82 -11.58
C SER A 47 -18.68 -4.28 -11.96
N LEU A 48 -19.63 -4.94 -11.27
CA LEU A 48 -19.90 -6.38 -11.50
C LEU A 48 -21.39 -6.65 -11.66
N ARG A 49 -22.04 -5.83 -12.49
CA ARG A 49 -23.47 -6.00 -12.81
C ARG A 49 -23.85 -5.80 -14.27
N GLU A 50 -22.89 -5.60 -15.17
CA GLU A 50 -23.15 -5.40 -16.61
C GLU A 50 -22.20 -6.24 -17.47
N ALA A 51 -22.14 -7.55 -17.20
CA ALA A 51 -21.59 -8.54 -18.12
C ALA A 51 -22.69 -9.54 -18.48
#